data_AF-A0A522R2A0-F1
#
_entry.id   AF-A0A522R2A0-F1
#
_cell.length_a   1.000
_cell.length_b   1.000
_cell.length_c   1.000
_cell.angle_alpha   90.00
_cell.angle_beta   90.00
_cell.angle_gamma   90.00
#
_symmetry.space_group_name_H-M   'P 1'
#
loop_
_entity.id
_entity.type
_entity.pdbx_description
1 polymer ?
#
loop_
_entity_poly.entity_id
_entity_poly.type
_entity_poly.pdbx_seq_one_letter_code
_entity_poly.pdbx_strand_id
1 'polypeptide(L)'
;MRSFKALSALLCYPTPALAESVPETRALLHKESLLSPVTLADLEPLLESLASSDIYELEETYVLLFDRSRSLALNLFEHVHGESRDRGQAMVDLKALYESHGLKPRSS
;
A
#
# COMPACT_ATOMS: atom_id res chain seq x y z
N MET A 1 -13.86 -5.02 -7.63
CA MET A 1 -12.98 -4.07 -8.36
C MET A 1 -11.55 -4.43 -8.02
N ARG A 2 -10.71 -4.73 -9.02
CA ARG A 2 -9.35 -5.23 -8.77
C ARG A 2 -8.34 -4.08 -8.62
N SER A 3 -8.61 -2.90 -9.18
CA SER A 3 -7.76 -1.72 -9.02
C SER A 3 -7.49 -1.33 -7.56
N PHE A 4 -8.49 -1.36 -6.67
CA PHE A 4 -8.25 -1.05 -5.25
C PHE A 4 -7.33 -2.05 -4.56
N LYS A 5 -7.42 -3.33 -4.92
CA LYS A 5 -6.50 -4.35 -4.42
C LYS A 5 -5.09 -4.13 -4.95
N ALA A 6 -4.96 -3.74 -6.21
CA ALA A 6 -3.68 -3.44 -6.84
C ALA A 6 -3.00 -2.22 -6.20
N LEU A 7 -3.75 -1.12 -6.02
CA LEU A 7 -3.25 0.08 -5.33
C LEU A 7 -2.88 -0.23 -3.87
N SER A 8 -3.67 -1.04 -3.17
CA SER A 8 -3.34 -1.47 -1.80
C SER A 8 -2.05 -2.31 -1.75
N ALA A 9 -1.76 -3.12 -2.77
CA ALA A 9 -0.54 -3.90 -2.84
C ALA A 9 0.70 -3.02 -3.06
N LEU A 10 0.59 -1.95 -3.85
CA LEU A 10 1.67 -0.98 -4.08
C LEU A 10 2.07 -0.20 -2.80
N LEU A 11 1.19 -0.15 -1.80
CA LEU A 11 1.45 0.46 -0.49
C LEU A 11 2.00 -0.52 0.54
N CYS A 12 2.13 -1.81 0.20
CA CYS A 12 2.70 -2.79 1.10
C CYS A 12 4.24 -2.73 1.07
N TYR A 13 4.86 -3.27 2.11
CA TYR A 13 6.31 -3.44 2.16
C TYR A 13 6.81 -4.14 0.87
N PRO A 14 7.83 -3.59 0.19
CA PRO A 14 8.30 -4.13 -1.07
C PRO A 14 8.87 -5.53 -0.86
N THR A 15 8.48 -6.45 -1.73
CA THR A 15 9.00 -7.81 -1.76
C THR A 15 9.31 -8.16 -3.21
N PRO A 16 10.20 -9.14 -3.48
CA PRO A 16 10.47 -9.58 -4.86
C PRO A 16 9.18 -9.98 -5.60
N ALA A 17 8.27 -10.68 -4.91
CA ALA A 17 6.98 -11.05 -5.47
C ALA A 17 6.07 -9.85 -5.80
N LEU A 18 6.15 -8.77 -5.01
CA LEU A 18 5.44 -7.52 -5.33
C LEU A 18 6.03 -6.89 -6.59
N ALA A 19 7.36 -6.74 -6.65
CA ALA A 19 8.08 -6.18 -7.80
C ALA A 19 7.75 -6.93 -9.10
N GLU A 20 7.77 -8.27 -9.06
CA GLU A 20 7.41 -9.13 -10.19
C GLU A 20 5.94 -8.96 -10.64
N SER A 21 5.04 -8.59 -9.73
CA SER A 21 3.61 -8.37 -10.04
C SER A 21 3.30 -6.97 -10.61
N VAL A 22 4.28 -6.05 -10.62
CA VAL A 22 4.07 -4.67 -11.05
C VAL A 22 3.64 -4.55 -12.52
N PRO A 23 4.23 -5.29 -13.49
CA PRO A 23 3.78 -5.22 -14.89
C PRO A 23 2.31 -5.63 -15.07
N GLU A 24 1.86 -6.66 -14.37
CA GLU A 24 0.46 -7.09 -14.38
C GLU A 24 -0.45 -6.03 -13.74
N THR A 25 -0.01 -5.46 -12.62
CA THR A 25 -0.72 -4.37 -11.93
C THR A 25 -0.86 -3.14 -12.82
N ARG A 26 0.21 -2.73 -13.51
CA ARG A 26 0.21 -1.61 -14.47
C ARG A 26 -0.83 -1.85 -15.57
N ALA A 27 -0.80 -3.03 -16.21
CA ALA A 27 -1.76 -3.40 -17.24
C ALA A 27 -3.22 -3.40 -16.74
N LEU A 28 -3.45 -3.88 -15.51
CA LEU A 28 -4.77 -3.88 -14.89
C LEU A 28 -5.30 -2.46 -14.64
N LEU A 29 -4.45 -1.55 -14.14
CA LEU A 29 -4.84 -0.17 -13.87
C LEU A 29 -5.22 0.59 -15.15
N HIS A 30 -4.47 0.39 -16.24
CA HIS A 30 -4.84 0.91 -17.56
C HIS A 30 -6.16 0.32 -18.07
N LYS A 31 -6.37 -0.99 -17.90
CA LYS A 31 -7.56 -1.69 -18.38
C LYS A 31 -8.84 -1.30 -17.64
N GLU A 32 -8.81 -1.21 -16.31
CA GLU A 32 -9.99 -0.85 -15.51
C GLU A 32 -10.32 0.66 -15.62
N SER A 33 -9.38 1.50 -16.08
CA SER A 33 -9.58 2.94 -16.33
C SER A 33 -10.24 3.68 -15.15
N LEU A 34 -9.99 3.19 -13.93
CA LEU A 34 -10.52 3.79 -12.69
C LEU A 34 -9.82 5.13 -12.38
N LEU A 35 -8.57 5.26 -12.78
CA LEU A 35 -7.74 6.45 -12.60
C LEU A 35 -7.75 7.29 -13.87
N SER A 36 -7.71 8.61 -13.71
CA SER A 36 -7.56 9.51 -14.86
C SER A 36 -6.19 9.26 -15.55
N PRO A 37 -6.05 9.56 -16.85
CA PRO A 37 -4.77 9.44 -17.54
C PRO A 37 -3.65 10.24 -16.87
N VAL A 38 -3.98 11.40 -16.29
CA VAL A 38 -3.03 12.24 -15.55
C VAL A 38 -2.55 11.52 -14.29
N THR A 39 -3.48 10.96 -13.51
CA THR A 39 -3.14 10.22 -12.28
C THR A 39 -2.34 8.95 -12.58
N LEU A 40 -2.61 8.28 -13.71
CA LEU A 40 -1.79 7.14 -14.14
C LEU A 40 -0.37 7.58 -14.51
N ALA A 41 -0.22 8.70 -15.22
CA ALA A 41 1.09 9.25 -15.54
C ALA A 41 1.89 9.63 -14.29
N ASP A 42 1.22 10.19 -13.27
CA ASP A 42 1.85 10.51 -11.98
C ASP A 42 2.25 9.26 -11.18
N LEU A 43 1.59 8.12 -11.43
CA LEU A 43 1.89 6.84 -10.77
C LEU A 43 3.02 6.07 -11.47
N GLU A 44 3.28 6.34 -12.75
CA GLU A 44 4.26 5.61 -13.56
C GLU A 44 5.68 5.61 -12.95
N PRO A 45 6.22 6.70 -12.37
CA PRO A 45 7.54 6.68 -11.74
C PRO A 45 7.64 5.69 -10.58
N LEU A 46 6.56 5.53 -9.79
CA LEU A 46 6.50 4.54 -8.71
C LEU A 46 6.48 3.12 -9.27
N LEU A 47 5.65 2.88 -10.29
CA LEU A 47 5.57 1.57 -10.95
C LEU A 47 6.89 1.20 -11.63
N GLU A 48 7.64 2.18 -12.13
CA GLU A 48 8.95 1.93 -12.74
C GLU A 48 10.00 1.60 -11.68
N SER A 49 10.05 2.37 -10.58
CA SER A 49 10.95 2.10 -9.46
C SER A 49 10.69 0.72 -8.86
N LEU A 50 9.44 0.36 -8.58
CA LEU A 50 9.09 -0.95 -8.02
C LEU A 50 9.44 -2.12 -8.95
N ALA A 51 9.50 -1.90 -10.26
CA ALA A 51 9.81 -2.94 -11.24
C ALA A 51 11.31 -3.09 -11.54
N SER A 52 12.11 -2.03 -11.32
CA SER A 52 13.49 -1.94 -11.83
C SER A 52 14.56 -1.66 -10.78
N SER A 53 14.19 -1.15 -9.60
CA SER A 53 15.13 -0.87 -8.51
C SER A 53 15.59 -2.14 -7.80
N ASP A 54 16.76 -2.06 -7.14
CA ASP A 54 17.20 -3.12 -6.23
C ASP A 54 16.23 -3.25 -5.06
N ILE A 55 15.93 -4.49 -4.64
CA ILE A 55 14.97 -4.74 -3.59
C ILE A 55 15.36 -4.07 -2.27
N TYR A 56 16.65 -4.03 -1.93
CA TYR A 56 17.13 -3.40 -0.69
C TYR A 56 16.96 -1.88 -0.72
N GLU A 57 17.11 -1.25 -1.89
CA GLU A 57 16.85 0.19 -2.06
C GLU A 57 15.36 0.51 -1.91
N LEU A 58 14.49 -0.36 -2.42
CA LEU A 58 13.03 -0.23 -2.25
C LEU A 58 12.64 -0.39 -0.78
N GLU A 59 13.18 -1.39 -0.09
CA GLU A 59 12.96 -1.62 1.35
C GLU A 59 13.43 -0.42 2.19
N GLU A 60 14.63 0.11 1.91
CA GLU A 60 15.14 1.30 2.60
C GLU A 60 14.23 2.51 2.35
N THR A 61 13.85 2.76 1.11
CA THR A 61 12.96 3.87 0.74
C THR A 61 11.62 3.76 1.45
N TYR A 62 11.05 2.56 1.53
CA TYR A 62 9.80 2.30 2.24
C TYR A 62 9.93 2.62 3.73
N VAL A 63 10.97 2.12 4.40
CA VAL A 63 11.21 2.37 5.84
C VAL A 63 11.46 3.86 6.10
N LEU A 64 12.22 4.54 5.24
CA LEU A 64 12.49 5.97 5.35
C LEU A 64 11.21 6.81 5.23
N LEU A 65 10.31 6.44 4.31
CA LEU A 65 9.07 7.15 4.07
C LEU A 65 8.02 6.86 5.16
N PHE A 66 7.79 5.59 5.47
CA PHE A 66 6.63 5.17 6.26
C PHE A 66 6.92 4.89 7.73
N ASP A 67 8.12 4.42 8.08
CA ASP A 67 8.43 4.03 9.46
C ASP A 67 9.14 5.15 10.23
N ARG A 68 9.82 6.06 9.53
CA ARG A 68 10.57 7.17 10.17
C ARG A 68 9.80 8.49 10.24
N SER A 69 8.73 8.65 9.46
CA SER A 69 7.95 9.90 9.41
C SER A 69 6.54 9.70 9.94
N ARG A 70 6.24 10.32 11.09
CA ARG A 70 4.90 10.25 11.69
C ARG A 70 3.77 10.84 10.82
N SER A 71 4.10 11.76 9.92
CA SER A 71 3.12 12.36 9.02
C SER A 71 2.78 11.48 7.82
N LEU A 72 3.60 10.47 7.53
CA LEU A 72 3.46 9.59 6.38
C LEU A 72 3.16 8.15 6.78
N ALA A 73 3.24 7.80 8.06
CA ALA A 73 2.95 6.46 8.54
C ALA A 73 1.63 5.92 7.97
N LEU A 74 1.71 4.77 7.28
CA LEU A 74 0.54 4.06 6.71
C LEU A 74 -0.42 3.52 7.77
N ASN A 75 -0.07 3.69 9.04
CA ASN A 75 -1.01 3.53 10.14
C ASN A 75 -2.09 4.61 10.01
N LEU A 76 -3.27 4.19 9.58
CA LEU A 76 -4.51 4.97 9.44
C LEU A 76 -4.91 5.83 10.67
N PHE A 77 -4.14 5.75 11.76
CA PHE A 77 -4.44 6.28 13.08
C PHE A 77 -3.47 7.34 13.59
N GLU A 78 -2.40 7.69 12.86
CA GLU A 78 -1.50 8.76 13.33
C GLU A 78 -2.11 10.16 13.22
N HIS A 79 -3.13 10.35 12.38
CA HIS A 79 -3.81 11.64 12.24
C HIS A 79 -5.11 11.78 13.07
N VAL A 80 -5.56 10.72 13.75
CA VAL A 80 -6.92 10.72 14.35
C VAL A 80 -6.92 10.74 15.89
N HIS A 81 -5.97 10.12 16.60
CA HIS A 81 -6.02 10.11 18.07
C HIS A 81 -4.66 10.34 18.74
N GLY A 82 -4.58 11.46 19.46
CA GLY A 82 -3.42 11.95 20.18
C GLY A 82 -3.01 11.19 21.43
N GLU A 83 -3.64 10.05 21.80
CA GLU A 83 -3.23 9.28 22.99
C GLU A 83 -3.30 7.76 22.78
N SER A 84 -2.32 7.07 23.37
CA SER A 84 -1.89 5.68 23.12
C SER A 84 -2.96 4.58 23.21
N ARG A 85 -4.11 4.83 23.84
CA ARG A 85 -5.12 3.80 24.13
C ARG A 85 -6.14 3.59 23.01
N ASP A 86 -6.49 4.63 22.25
CA ASP A 86 -7.48 4.53 21.17
C ASP A 86 -6.90 3.89 19.90
N ARG A 87 -5.56 3.90 19.76
CA ARG A 87 -4.83 3.28 18.64
C ARG A 87 -5.04 1.76 18.58
N GLY A 88 -5.02 1.10 19.74
CA GLY A 88 -5.18 -0.36 19.81
C GLY A 88 -6.58 -0.80 19.43
N GLN A 89 -7.61 -0.09 19.89
CA GLN A 89 -9.00 -0.42 19.60
C GLN A 89 -9.35 -0.19 18.13
N ALA A 90 -8.86 0.90 17.53
CA ALA A 90 -9.17 1.20 16.14
C ALA A 90 -8.49 0.23 15.14
N MET A 91 -7.30 -0.31 15.49
CA MET A 91 -6.66 -1.40 14.75
C MET A 91 -7.48 -2.70 14.83
N VAL A 92 -8.07 -2.99 15.99
CA VAL A 92 -8.97 -4.14 16.21
C VAL A 92 -10.27 -3.95 15.42
N ASP A 93 -10.83 -2.75 15.40
CA ASP A 93 -12.06 -2.43 14.69
C ASP A 93 -11.85 -2.49 13.16
N LEU A 94 -10.71 -2.01 12.66
CA LEU A 94 -10.34 -2.13 11.25
C LEU A 94 -10.10 -3.58 10.84
N LYS A 95 -9.44 -4.37 11.69
CA LYS A 95 -9.29 -5.81 11.48
C LYS A 95 -10.64 -6.54 11.49
N ALA A 96 -11.53 -6.20 12.42
CA ALA A 96 -12.89 -6.73 12.48
C ALA A 96 -13.73 -6.31 11.26
N LEU A 97 -13.51 -5.10 10.72
CA LEU A 97 -14.14 -4.62 9.49
C LEU A 97 -13.67 -5.41 8.27
N TYR A 98 -12.37 -5.70 8.16
CA TYR A 98 -11.86 -6.57 7.09
C TYR A 98 -12.35 -8.03 7.23
N GLU A 99 -12.35 -8.57 8.45
CA GLU A 99 -12.85 -9.92 8.75
C GLU A 99 -14.35 -10.06 8.44
N SER A 100 -15.17 -9.06 8.78
CA SER A 100 -16.60 -9.03 8.47
C SER A 100 -16.90 -8.93 6.96
N HIS A 101 -15.93 -8.50 6.14
CA HIS A 101 -16.02 -8.47 4.68
C HIS A 101 -15.25 -9.63 4.01
N GLY A 102 -14.82 -10.64 4.78
CA GLY A 102 -14.17 -11.85 4.26
C GLY A 102 -12.71 -11.68 3.82
N LEU A 103 -12.08 -10.55 4.13
CA LEU A 103 -10.66 -10.29 3.91
C LEU A 103 -9.88 -10.72 5.15
N LYS A 104 -9.30 -11.92 5.13
CA LYS A 104 -8.39 -12.36 6.19
C LYS A 104 -7.03 -11.71 5.96
N PRO A 105 -6.47 -10.94 6.92
CA PRO A 105 -5.06 -10.58 6.87
C PRO A 105 -4.23 -11.88 6.82
N ARG A 106 -3.20 -11.90 5.98
CA ARG A 106 -2.35 -13.07 5.77
C ARG A 106 -1.70 -13.40 7.13
N SER A 107 -2.19 -14.45 7.78
CA SER A 107 -1.53 -15.04 8.93
C SER A 107 -0.22 -15.66 8.42
N SER A 108 0.86 -15.35 9.13
CA SER A 108 2.21 -15.89 8.95
C SER A 108 2.25 -17.39 8.69
#